data_AF-A0A7J4UKB5-F1
#
_entry.id   AF-A0A7J4UKB5-F1
#
_cell.length_a   1.000
_cell.length_b   1.000
_cell.length_c   1.000
_cell.angle_alpha   90.00
_cell.angle_beta   90.00
_cell.angle_gamma   90.00
#
_symmetry.space_group_name_H-M   'P 1'
#
loop_
_entity.id
_entity.type
_entity.pdbx_description
1 polymer ?
#
loop_
_entity_poly.entity_id
_entity_poly.type
_entity_poly.pdbx_seq_one_letter_code
_entity_poly.pdbx_strand_id
1 'polypeptide(L)'
;MAKLYQQKWWKRVFMKPVKRPKVDIEKDLSAIKDCLMHITDDVTFLQDQIKALDELEKERKVAHSKILSVNIETQQHVLEKLIGRYQSFQDDVDINGLRLKMIASEFLRNAAKAGKDDIVKEKKHDPQWNFQW
;
A
#
# COMPACT_ATOMS: atom_id res chain seq x y z
N MET A 1 -35.31 -6.31 27.68
CA MET A 1 -35.65 -5.33 26.64
C MET A 1 -35.35 -3.93 27.17
N ALA A 2 -34.34 -3.24 26.61
CA ALA A 2 -34.46 -1.94 25.93
C ALA A 2 -33.74 -0.88 26.80
N LYS A 3 -32.79 -0.04 26.37
CA LYS A 3 -32.31 0.43 25.06
C LYS A 3 -30.84 0.85 25.21
N LEU A 4 -29.92 0.10 24.62
CA LEU A 4 -28.51 0.48 24.40
C LEU A 4 -28.33 1.53 23.27
N TYR A 5 -29.35 2.35 23.01
CA TYR A 5 -29.48 3.10 21.75
C TYR A 5 -29.09 4.59 21.79
N GLN A 6 -28.59 5.14 22.90
CA GLN A 6 -28.48 6.61 23.05
C GLN A 6 -27.08 7.18 23.39
N GLN A 7 -25.99 6.52 23.02
CA GLN A 7 -24.63 7.03 23.32
C GLN A 7 -23.81 7.45 22.08
N LYS A 8 -24.46 8.05 21.08
CA LYS A 8 -23.76 8.69 19.93
C LYS A 8 -23.68 10.21 19.99
N TRP A 9 -24.50 10.86 20.81
CA TRP A 9 -24.56 12.33 20.89
C TRP A 9 -23.35 12.93 21.62
N TRP A 10 -22.91 12.32 22.72
CA TRP A 10 -21.75 12.82 23.49
C TRP A 10 -20.45 12.75 22.69
N LYS A 11 -20.26 11.72 21.85
CA LYS A 11 -19.10 11.65 20.93
C LYS A 11 -19.09 12.82 19.93
N ARG A 12 -20.25 13.31 19.48
CA ARG A 12 -20.33 14.50 18.60
C ARG A 12 -20.00 15.81 19.32
N VAL A 13 -20.30 15.91 20.62
CA VAL A 13 -20.07 17.13 21.41
C VAL A 13 -18.63 17.21 21.94
N PHE A 14 -18.04 16.07 22.31
CA PHE A 14 -16.74 16.02 22.97
C PHE A 14 -15.57 15.57 22.09
N MET A 15 -15.80 14.84 20.99
CA MET A 15 -14.73 14.59 20.02
C MET A 15 -14.64 15.79 19.09
N LYS A 16 -13.58 16.59 19.24
CA LYS A 16 -13.19 17.56 18.21
C LYS A 16 -13.14 16.81 16.87
N PRO A 17 -13.77 17.35 15.80
CA PRO A 17 -13.70 16.70 14.51
C PRO A 17 -12.22 16.50 14.16
N VAL A 18 -11.84 15.26 13.87
CA VAL A 18 -10.49 14.95 13.39
C VAL A 18 -10.30 15.77 12.13
N LYS A 19 -9.48 16.82 12.20
CA LYS A 19 -9.19 17.66 11.05
C LYS A 19 -8.49 16.77 10.04
N ARG A 20 -9.16 16.49 8.92
CA ARG A 20 -8.52 15.79 7.81
C ARG A 20 -7.35 16.65 7.35
N PRO A 21 -6.15 16.06 7.16
CA PRO A 21 -5.03 16.81 6.62
C PRO A 21 -5.44 17.43 5.28
N LYS A 22 -4.96 18.65 5.02
CA LYS A 22 -5.20 19.32 3.74
C LYS A 22 -4.45 18.53 2.67
N VAL A 23 -5.16 18.03 1.67
CA VAL A 23 -4.56 17.37 0.51
C VAL A 23 -3.74 18.40 -0.26
N ASP A 24 -2.49 18.08 -0.55
CA ASP A 24 -1.61 18.88 -1.39
C ASP A 24 -1.38 18.08 -2.67
N ILE A 25 -2.23 18.32 -3.67
CA ILE A 25 -2.30 17.50 -4.89
C ILE A 25 -0.95 17.49 -5.60
N GLU A 26 -0.27 18.64 -5.69
CA GLU A 26 1.01 18.75 -6.39
C GLU A 26 2.09 17.92 -5.67
N LYS A 27 2.19 18.07 -4.35
CA LYS A 27 3.12 17.28 -3.54
C LYS A 27 2.82 15.79 -3.59
N ASP A 28 1.55 15.40 -3.53
CA ASP A 28 1.12 14.01 -3.56
C ASP A 28 1.39 13.37 -4.94
N LEU A 29 1.15 14.10 -6.04
CA LEU A 29 1.49 13.65 -7.39
C LEU A 29 3.01 13.50 -7.57
N SER A 30 3.80 14.44 -7.04
CA SER A 30 5.27 14.35 -7.08
C SER A 30 5.76 13.10 -6.33
N ALA A 31 5.23 12.84 -5.13
CA ALA A 31 5.61 11.66 -4.34
C ALA A 31 5.26 10.34 -5.06
N ILE A 32 4.08 10.26 -5.69
CA ILE A 32 3.70 9.08 -6.49
C ILE A 32 4.66 8.91 -7.67
N LYS A 33 4.97 9.99 -8.38
CA LYS A 33 5.92 9.95 -9.50
C LYS A 33 7.31 9.47 -9.05
N ASP A 34 7.82 10.01 -7.96
CA ASP A 34 9.13 9.64 -7.42
C ASP A 34 9.15 8.15 -7.02
N CYS A 35 8.11 7.66 -6.34
CA CYS A 35 7.96 6.24 -6.03
C CYS A 35 7.97 5.37 -7.28
N LEU A 36 7.19 5.72 -8.31
CA LEU A 36 7.13 4.97 -9.58
C LEU A 36 8.45 5.00 -10.36
N MET A 37 9.27 6.04 -10.21
CA MET A 37 10.60 6.07 -10.83
C MET A 37 11.56 5.10 -10.16
N HIS A 38 11.49 4.96 -8.84
CA HIS A 38 12.39 4.10 -8.06
C HIS A 38 11.90 2.66 -7.91
N ILE A 39 10.63 2.39 -8.25
CA ILE A 39 10.03 1.05 -8.15
C ILE A 39 10.79 -0.02 -8.95
N THR A 40 11.44 0.38 -10.04
CA THR A 40 12.20 -0.54 -10.91
C THR A 40 13.41 -1.11 -10.17
N ASP A 41 14.03 -0.32 -9.30
CA ASP A 41 15.19 -0.74 -8.51
C ASP A 41 14.77 -1.79 -7.48
N ASP A 42 13.63 -1.57 -6.81
CA ASP A 42 13.03 -2.53 -5.87
C ASP A 42 12.65 -3.83 -6.55
N VAL A 43 11.96 -3.75 -7.68
CA VAL A 43 11.54 -4.93 -8.44
C VAL A 43 12.76 -5.73 -8.91
N THR A 44 13.79 -5.07 -9.41
CA THR A 44 15.03 -5.74 -9.86
C THR A 44 15.70 -6.46 -8.69
N PHE A 45 15.87 -5.78 -7.55
CA PHE A 45 16.45 -6.40 -6.36
C PHE A 45 15.65 -7.63 -5.90
N LEU A 46 14.32 -7.50 -5.80
CA LEU A 46 13.44 -8.59 -5.37
C LEU A 46 13.53 -9.78 -6.33
N GLN A 47 13.54 -9.54 -7.64
CA GLN A 47 13.71 -10.57 -8.67
C GLN A 47 15.04 -11.32 -8.53
N ASP A 48 16.14 -10.60 -8.32
CA ASP A 48 17.46 -11.21 -8.12
C ASP A 48 17.51 -12.07 -6.86
N GLN A 49 16.94 -11.61 -5.75
CA GLN A 49 16.86 -12.40 -4.52
C GLN A 49 15.96 -13.64 -4.67
N ILE A 50 14.81 -13.52 -5.34
CA ILE A 50 13.92 -14.65 -5.62
C ILE A 50 14.63 -15.69 -6.49
N LYS A 51 15.36 -15.25 -7.52
CA LYS A 51 16.14 -16.13 -8.39
C LYS A 51 17.22 -16.87 -7.61
N ALA A 52 17.98 -16.16 -6.77
CA ALA A 52 18.99 -16.77 -5.91
C ALA A 52 18.36 -17.81 -4.97
N LEU A 53 17.20 -17.52 -4.39
CA LEU A 53 16.49 -18.46 -3.52
C LEU A 53 16.00 -19.70 -4.28
N ASP A 54 15.50 -19.54 -5.50
CA ASP A 54 15.09 -20.65 -6.38
C ASP A 54 16.28 -21.56 -6.75
N GLU A 55 17.45 -20.98 -7.05
CA GLU A 55 18.69 -21.72 -7.30
C GLU A 55 19.13 -22.50 -6.04
N LEU A 56 19.18 -21.84 -4.89
CA LEU A 56 19.50 -22.49 -3.61
C LEU A 56 18.53 -23.62 -3.28
N GLU A 57 17.25 -23.49 -3.65
CA GLU A 57 16.27 -24.52 -3.38
C GLU A 57 16.38 -25.74 -4.30
N LYS A 58 16.83 -25.52 -5.54
CA LYS A 58 17.21 -26.63 -6.44
C LYS A 58 18.44 -27.36 -5.91
N GLU A 59 19.45 -26.65 -5.43
CA GLU A 59 20.63 -27.24 -4.80
C GLU A 59 20.26 -28.03 -3.55
N ARG A 60 19.38 -27.50 -2.70
CA ARG A 60 18.95 -28.17 -1.46
C ARG A 60 18.39 -29.56 -1.72
N LYS A 61 17.66 -29.74 -2.82
CA LYS A 61 17.03 -31.02 -3.19
C LYS A 61 18.03 -32.12 -3.53
N VAL A 62 19.24 -31.76 -3.95
CA VAL A 62 20.30 -32.72 -4.33
C VAL A 62 21.46 -32.77 -3.32
N ALA A 63 21.51 -31.81 -2.40
CA ALA A 63 22.55 -31.70 -1.39
C ALA A 63 22.45 -32.78 -0.30
N HIS A 64 23.59 -33.21 0.22
CA HIS A 64 23.69 -34.19 1.31
C HIS A 64 24.51 -33.61 2.49
N SER A 65 24.09 -33.97 3.71
CA SER A 65 24.78 -33.71 4.99
C SER A 65 25.26 -32.26 5.19
N LYS A 66 26.57 -32.01 5.17
CA LYS A 66 27.18 -30.72 5.53
C LYS A 66 26.84 -29.60 4.53
N ILE A 67 26.66 -29.95 3.26
CA ILE A 67 26.25 -28.99 2.21
C ILE A 67 24.81 -28.52 2.46
N LEU A 68 23.96 -29.38 3.03
CA LEU A 68 22.58 -29.03 3.35
C LEU A 68 22.51 -27.94 4.42
N SER A 69 23.32 -28.02 5.49
CA SER A 69 23.35 -26.98 6.54
C SER A 69 23.75 -25.62 5.99
N VAL A 70 24.84 -25.57 5.21
CA VAL A 70 25.33 -24.33 4.60
C VAL A 70 24.32 -23.75 3.62
N ASN A 71 23.65 -24.60 2.84
CA ASN A 71 22.60 -24.17 1.92
C ASN A 71 21.41 -23.56 2.70
N ILE A 72 20.93 -24.21 3.76
CA ILE A 72 19.84 -23.68 4.60
C ILE A 72 20.21 -22.33 5.24
N GLU A 73 21.42 -22.21 5.79
CA GLU A 73 21.91 -20.95 6.36
C GLU A 73 21.96 -19.84 5.30
N THR A 74 22.36 -20.18 4.07
CA THR A 74 22.38 -19.22 2.95
C THR A 74 20.96 -18.84 2.51
N GLN A 75 20.04 -19.80 2.45
CA GLN A 75 18.62 -19.54 2.16
C GLN A 75 18.00 -18.60 3.20
N GLN A 76 18.28 -18.81 4.49
CA GLN A 76 17.81 -17.93 5.55
C GLN A 76 18.26 -16.49 5.32
N HIS A 77 19.54 -16.27 5.04
CA HIS A 77 20.09 -14.92 4.79
C HIS A 77 19.46 -14.23 3.57
N VAL A 78 19.24 -14.97 2.48
CA VAL A 78 18.55 -14.44 1.29
C VAL A 78 17.09 -14.10 1.62
N LEU A 79 16.42 -14.97 2.37
CA LEU A 79 15.02 -14.79 2.75
C LEU A 79 14.83 -13.58 3.67
N GLU A 80 15.71 -13.37 4.65
CA GLU A 80 15.67 -12.20 5.55
C GLU A 80 15.78 -10.89 4.76
N LYS A 81 16.70 -10.82 3.80
CA LYS A 81 16.85 -9.65 2.90
C LYS A 81 15.61 -9.45 2.03
N LEU A 82 15.08 -10.53 1.46
CA LEU A 82 13.89 -10.49 0.62
C LEU A 82 12.69 -9.97 1.40
N ILE A 83 12.44 -10.50 2.60
CA ILE A 83 11.34 -10.06 3.48
C ILE A 83 11.48 -8.59 3.81
N GLY A 84 12.66 -8.15 4.26
CA GLY A 84 12.89 -6.75 4.62
C GLY A 84 12.63 -5.80 3.47
N ARG A 85 13.14 -6.10 2.27
CA ARG A 85 12.93 -5.24 1.10
C ARG A 85 11.48 -5.29 0.59
N TYR A 86 10.85 -6.46 0.61
CA TYR A 86 9.47 -6.62 0.18
C TYR A 86 8.50 -5.85 1.09
N GLN A 87 8.75 -5.86 2.39
CA GLN A 87 7.99 -5.05 3.35
C GLN A 87 8.10 -3.56 3.02
N SER A 88 9.31 -3.02 2.82
CA SER A 88 9.48 -1.60 2.46
C SER A 88 8.79 -1.25 1.14
N PHE A 89 8.91 -2.14 0.13
CA PHE A 89 8.22 -1.99 -1.15
C PHE A 89 6.70 -1.92 -0.96
N GLN A 90 6.13 -2.82 -0.15
CA GLN A 90 4.70 -2.83 0.14
C GLN A 90 4.27 -1.55 0.86
N ASP A 91 5.01 -1.12 1.88
CA ASP A 91 4.72 0.10 2.63
C ASP A 91 4.71 1.33 1.70
N ASP A 92 5.67 1.44 0.79
CA ASP A 92 5.75 2.54 -0.18
C ASP A 92 4.58 2.52 -1.16
N VAL A 93 4.21 1.34 -1.69
CA VAL A 93 3.05 1.19 -2.58
C VAL A 93 1.76 1.55 -1.85
N ASP A 94 1.58 1.10 -0.60
CA ASP A 94 0.38 1.37 0.20
C ASP A 94 0.25 2.87 0.53
N ILE A 95 1.34 3.52 0.94
CA ILE A 95 1.37 4.97 1.20
C ILE A 95 0.99 5.75 -0.07
N ASN A 96 1.53 5.37 -1.22
CA ASN A 96 1.22 6.05 -2.48
C ASN A 96 -0.19 5.73 -2.99
N GLY A 97 -0.72 4.53 -2.71
CA GLY A 97 -2.13 4.20 -2.92
C GLY A 97 -3.07 5.09 -2.11
N LEU A 98 -2.73 5.37 -0.84
CA LEU A 98 -3.48 6.31 0.00
C LEU A 98 -3.45 7.74 -0.57
N ARG A 99 -2.30 8.21 -1.05
CA ARG A 99 -2.18 9.52 -1.73
C ARG A 99 -3.10 9.60 -2.95
N LEU A 100 -3.10 8.57 -3.79
CA LEU A 100 -3.96 8.53 -4.98
C LEU A 100 -5.46 8.57 -4.60
N LYS A 101 -5.84 7.85 -3.54
CA LYS A 101 -7.21 7.90 -2.99
C LYS A 101 -7.60 9.29 -2.47
N MET A 102 -6.67 9.98 -1.82
CA MET A 102 -6.87 11.36 -1.36
C MET A 102 -7.04 12.31 -2.54
N ILE A 103 -6.23 12.18 -3.59
CA ILE A 103 -6.35 12.96 -4.82
C ILE A 103 -7.71 12.72 -5.50
N ALA A 104 -8.13 11.46 -5.66
CA ALA A 104 -9.43 11.13 -6.27
C ALA A 104 -10.60 11.73 -5.47
N SER A 105 -10.53 11.64 -4.14
CA SER A 105 -11.54 12.24 -3.25
C SER A 105 -11.59 13.77 -3.38
N GLU A 106 -10.42 14.40 -3.49
CA GLU A 106 -10.28 15.85 -3.65
C GLU A 106 -10.82 16.29 -5.02
N PHE A 107 -10.56 15.53 -6.07
CA PHE A 107 -11.11 15.76 -7.40
C PHE A 107 -12.65 15.77 -7.38
N LEU A 108 -13.29 14.74 -6.81
CA LEU A 108 -14.75 14.69 -6.72
C LEU A 108 -15.32 15.85 -5.89
N ARG A 109 -14.62 16.28 -4.85
CA ARG A 109 -15.00 17.46 -4.06
C ARG A 109 -14.95 18.74 -4.89
N ASN A 110 -13.92 18.91 -5.72
CA ASN A 110 -13.78 20.07 -6.58
C ASN A 110 -14.78 20.04 -7.75
N ALA A 111 -15.05 18.87 -8.32
CA ALA A 111 -16.08 18.67 -9.34
C ALA A 111 -17.48 19.05 -8.82
N ALA A 112 -17.84 18.61 -7.60
CA ALA A 112 -19.10 19.00 -6.96
C ALA A 112 -19.20 20.53 -6.77
N LYS A 113 -18.13 21.19 -6.31
CA LYS A 113 -18.09 22.65 -6.16
C LYS A 113 -18.22 23.38 -7.51
N ALA A 114 -17.77 22.77 -8.60
CA ALA A 114 -17.86 23.30 -9.94
C ALA A 114 -19.20 22.97 -10.64
N GLY A 115 -20.15 22.34 -9.95
CA GLY A 115 -21.46 21.98 -10.49
C GLY A 115 -21.45 20.78 -11.45
N LYS A 116 -20.44 19.92 -11.37
CA LYS A 116 -20.31 18.69 -12.19
C LYS A 116 -20.91 17.47 -11.49
N ASP A 117 -22.20 17.56 -11.17
CA ASP A 117 -22.92 16.56 -10.37
C ASP A 117 -23.07 15.21 -11.08
N ASP A 118 -23.09 15.21 -12.41
CA ASP A 118 -23.08 14.03 -13.26
C ASP A 118 -21.84 13.16 -13.00
N ILE A 119 -20.65 13.76 -13.07
CA ILE A 119 -19.38 13.10 -12.79
C ILE A 119 -19.35 12.57 -11.37
N VAL A 120 -19.79 13.38 -10.39
CA VAL A 120 -19.78 12.96 -8.98
C VAL A 120 -20.70 11.76 -8.75
N LYS A 121 -21.90 11.75 -9.32
CA LYS A 121 -22.84 10.62 -9.18
C LYS A 121 -22.31 9.35 -9.82
N GLU A 122 -21.78 9.46 -11.04
CA GLU A 122 -21.21 8.32 -11.76
C GLU A 122 -20.06 7.70 -10.97
N LYS A 123 -19.08 8.51 -10.56
CA LYS A 123 -17.85 8.01 -9.95
C LYS A 123 -17.99 7.61 -8.49
N LYS A 124 -18.98 8.13 -7.77
CA LYS A 124 -19.22 7.76 -6.37
C LYS A 124 -19.61 6.29 -6.19
N HIS A 125 -20.24 5.68 -7.19
CA HIS A 125 -20.64 4.27 -7.16
C HIS A 125 -19.65 3.34 -7.85
N ASP A 126 -18.61 3.89 -8.48
CA ASP A 126 -17.57 3.13 -9.15
C ASP A 126 -16.60 2.52 -8.11
N PRO A 127 -16.46 1.18 -8.03
CA PRO A 127 -15.57 0.52 -7.09
C PRO A 127 -14.10 0.94 -7.24
N GLN A 128 -13.67 1.26 -8.47
CA GLN A 128 -12.30 1.70 -8.76
C GLN A 128 -12.02 3.05 -8.10
N TRP A 129 -12.95 3.99 -8.18
CA TRP A 129 -12.85 5.31 -7.54
C TRP A 129 -12.92 5.25 -6.01
N ASN A 130 -13.53 4.19 -5.49
CA ASN A 130 -13.62 3.94 -4.05
C ASN A 130 -12.44 3.11 -3.50
N PHE A 131 -11.55 2.62 -4.36
CA PHE A 131 -10.41 1.77 -4.01
C PHE A 131 -10.89 0.53 -3.24
N GLN A 132 -11.88 -0.17 -3.81
CA GLN A 132 -12.49 -1.40 -3.26
C GLN A 132 -11.99 -2.64 -4.02
N TRP A 133 -10.68 -2.78 -4.14
CA TRP A 133 -10.01 -3.97 -4.69
C TRP A 133 -9.47 -4.87 -3.57
#